data_AF-A0A1Z9JFS5-F1
#
_entry.id   AF-A0A1Z9JFS5-F1
#
_cell.length_a   1.000
_cell.length_b   1.000
_cell.length_c   1.000
_cell.angle_alpha   90.00
_cell.angle_beta   90.00
_cell.angle_gamma   90.00
#
_symmetry.space_group_name_H-M   'P 1'
#
loop_
_entity.id
_entity.type
_entity.pdbx_description
1 polymer ?
#
loop_
_entity_poly.entity_id
_entity_poly.type
_entity_poly.pdbx_seq_one_letter_code
_entity_poly.pdbx_strand_id
1 'polypeptide(L)' 'MHDPSQQQRLRARLLEFLKFRVLASQEAFFEPWQRGDGNDAERFRQWLGGLWPEALKLSDADLLAVLEQSRSLYVN' A
#
# COMPACT_ATOMS: atom_id res chain seq x y z
N MET A 1 -16.38 -5.93 -14.97
CA MET A 1 -16.73 -6.17 -13.56
C MET A 1 -15.55 -6.87 -12.92
N HIS A 2 -14.74 -6.19 -12.10
CA HIS A 2 -13.72 -6.87 -11.29
C HIS A 2 -14.44 -7.56 -10.12
N ASP A 3 -14.10 -8.82 -9.90
CA ASP A 3 -14.70 -9.64 -8.84
C ASP A 3 -14.29 -9.04 -7.47
N PRO A 4 -15.25 -8.63 -6.61
CA PRO A 4 -14.94 -7.96 -5.34
C PRO A 4 -14.06 -8.83 -4.42
N SER A 5 -14.21 -10.15 -4.53
CA SER A 5 -13.41 -11.15 -3.83
C SER A 5 -11.93 -11.10 -4.23
N GLN A 6 -11.63 -10.81 -5.50
CA GLN A 6 -10.26 -10.72 -6.01
C GLN A 6 -9.58 -9.45 -5.52
N GLN A 7 -10.28 -8.31 -5.52
CA GLN A 7 -9.74 -7.07 -4.95
C GLN A 7 -9.42 -7.23 -3.46
N GLN A 8 -10.29 -7.88 -2.69
CA GLN A 8 -10.07 -8.08 -1.27
C GLN A 8 -8.85 -8.98 -0.97
N ARG A 9 -8.65 -10.01 -1.80
CA ARG A 9 -7.45 -10.86 -1.73
C ARG A 9 -6.18 -10.09 -2.07
N LEU A 10 -6.21 -9.23 -3.09
CA LEU A 10 -5.07 -8.40 -3.48
C LEU A 10 -4.70 -7.41 -2.37
N ARG A 11 -5.69 -6.77 -1.73
CA ARG A 11 -5.47 -5.88 -0.58
C ARG A 11 -4.83 -6.62 0.59
N ALA A 12 -5.33 -7.82 0.94
CA ALA A 12 -4.75 -8.63 1.99
C ALA A 12 -3.30 -9.06 1.68
N ARG A 13 -3.03 -9.47 0.43
CA ARG A 13 -1.66 -9.78 0.00
C ARG A 13 -0.75 -8.56 0.03
N LEU A 14 -1.26 -7.37 -0.26
CA LEU A 14 -0.52 -6.12 -0.15
C LEU A 14 -0.18 -5.76 1.29
N LEU A 15 -1.10 -5.94 2.23
CA LEU A 15 -0.78 -5.79 3.66
C LEU A 15 0.36 -6.71 4.09
N GLU A 16 0.28 -7.99 3.75
CA GLU A 16 1.33 -8.97 4.09
C GLU A 16 2.67 -8.64 3.41
N PHE A 17 2.63 -8.13 2.18
CA PHE A 17 3.83 -7.66 1.49
C PHE A 17 4.46 -6.45 2.20
N LEU A 18 3.65 -5.52 2.69
CA LEU A 18 4.13 -4.33 3.38
C LEU A 18 4.61 -4.63 4.81
N LYS A 19 4.04 -5.64 5.47
CA LYS A 19 4.28 -6.00 6.88
C LYS A 19 5.75 -5.92 7.31
N PHE A 20 6.63 -6.68 6.69
CA PHE A 20 8.04 -6.71 7.10
C PHE A 20 8.78 -5.39 6.81
N ARG A 21 8.37 -4.66 5.76
CA ARG A 21 8.98 -3.37 5.39
C ARG A 21 8.58 -2.28 6.37
N VAL A 22 7.29 -2.26 6.73
CA VAL A 22 6.74 -1.35 7.73
C VAL A 22 7.30 -1.67 9.11
N LEU A 23 7.35 -2.93 9.52
CA LEU A 23 7.94 -3.30 10.81
C LEU A 23 9.44 -2.96 10.91
N ALA A 24 10.17 -3.03 9.80
CA ALA A 24 11.60 -2.70 9.78
C ALA A 24 11.88 -1.19 9.81
N SER A 25 11.02 -0.37 9.17
CA SER A 25 11.26 1.09 9.02
C SER A 25 10.29 1.96 9.80
N GLN A 26 9.25 1.38 10.42
CA GLN A 26 8.21 2.05 11.19
C GLN A 26 7.63 3.27 10.46
N GLU A 27 7.52 4.42 11.13
CA GLU A 27 6.99 5.65 10.52
C GLU A 27 7.82 6.11 9.32
N ALA A 28 9.13 5.87 9.33
CA ALA A 28 10.02 6.23 8.23
C ALA A 28 9.69 5.48 6.93
N PHE A 29 8.97 4.35 7.00
CA PHE A 29 8.44 3.70 5.80
C PHE A 29 7.49 4.62 5.02
N PHE A 30 6.75 5.50 5.70
CA PHE A 30 5.65 6.27 5.10
C PHE A 30 6.08 7.64 4.56
N GLU A 31 7.20 8.19 5.03
CA GLU A 31 7.71 9.49 4.60
C GLU A 31 7.84 9.64 3.06
N PRO A 32 8.34 8.64 2.31
CA PRO A 32 8.48 8.76 0.86
C PRO A 32 7.14 8.85 0.13
N TRP A 33 6.04 8.42 0.75
CA TRP A 33 4.72 8.41 0.12
C TRP A 33 3.90 9.64 0.52
N GLN A 34 4.43 10.60 1.27
CA GLN A 34 3.72 11.82 1.64
C GLN A 34 3.91 12.92 0.58
N ARG A 35 2.84 13.66 0.28
CA ARG A 35 2.84 14.83 -0.62
C ARG A 35 1.89 15.90 -0.08
N GLY A 36 2.46 16.99 0.41
CA GLY A 36 1.69 18.03 1.10
C GLY A 36 0.96 17.45 2.32
N ASP A 37 -0.32 17.74 2.44
CA ASP A 37 -1.18 17.24 3.52
C ASP A 37 -1.74 15.81 3.28
N GLY A 38 -1.30 15.11 2.23
CA GLY A 38 -1.85 13.80 1.84
C GLY A 38 -0.80 12.77 1.42
N ASN A 39 -1.27 11.59 1.01
CA ASN A 39 -0.42 10.51 0.48
C ASN A 39 -0.36 10.55 -1.07
N ASP A 40 0.83 10.40 -1.63
CA ASP A 40 1.11 10.29 -3.06
C ASP A 40 0.92 8.85 -3.55
N ALA A 41 -0.30 8.58 -4.01
CA ALA A 41 -0.65 7.28 -4.57
C ALA A 41 0.13 6.94 -5.85
N GLU A 42 0.45 7.94 -6.67
CA GLU A 42 1.18 7.74 -7.93
C GLU A 42 2.60 7.25 -7.64
N ARG A 43 3.28 7.90 -6.69
CA ARG A 43 4.63 7.50 -6.29
C ARG A 43 4.67 6.11 -5.67
N PHE A 44 3.69 5.81 -4.81
CA PHE A 44 3.56 4.48 -4.21
C PHE A 44 3.26 3.40 -5.26
N ARG A 45 2.39 3.71 -6.24
CA ARG A 45 2.07 2.84 -7.39
C ARG A 45 3.30 2.58 -8.25
N GLN A 46 4.10 3.59 -8.57
CA GLN A 46 5.32 3.41 -9.35
C GLN A 46 6.33 2.49 -8.64
N TRP A 47 6.51 2.66 -7.34
CA TRP A 47 7.36 1.77 -6.53
C TRP A 47 6.83 0.33 -6.52
N LEU A 48 5.52 0.15 -6.35
CA LEU A 48 4.89 -1.18 -6.46
C LEU A 48 5.06 -1.79 -7.84
N GLY A 49 5.04 -1.00 -8.91
CA GLY A 49 5.23 -1.52 -10.27
C GLY A 49 6.59 -2.17 -10.49
N GLY A 50 7.64 -1.72 -9.80
CA GLY A 50 8.97 -2.31 -9.87
C GLY A 50 9.14 -3.60 -9.06
N LEU A 51 8.32 -3.82 -8.03
CA LEU A 51 8.47 -4.94 -7.10
C LEU A 51 7.37 -5.99 -7.20
N TRP A 52 6.14 -5.55 -7.42
CA TRP A 52 4.96 -6.39 -7.45
C TRP A 52 3.88 -5.81 -8.38
N PRO A 53 4.02 -6.03 -9.71
CA PRO A 53 3.12 -5.45 -10.71
C PRO A 53 1.66 -5.94 -10.60
N GLU A 54 1.41 -7.07 -9.93
CA GLU A 54 0.04 -7.56 -9.70
C GLU A 54 -0.76 -6.66 -8.75
N ALA A 55 -0.09 -5.92 -7.85
CA ALA A 55 -0.75 -4.92 -7.01
C ALA A 55 -1.31 -3.73 -7.82
N LEU A 56 -0.80 -3.47 -9.03
CA LEU A 56 -1.27 -2.39 -9.91
C LEU A 56 -2.69 -2.60 -10.45
N LYS A 57 -3.26 -3.80 -10.25
CA LYS A 57 -4.67 -4.09 -10.50
C LYS A 57 -5.60 -3.39 -9.50
N LEU A 58 -5.06 -2.91 -8.37
CA LEU A 58 -5.79 -2.09 -7.41
C LEU A 58 -5.88 -0.64 -7.89
N SER A 59 -6.98 0.01 -7.54
CA SER A 59 -7.15 1.46 -7.76
C SER A 59 -6.28 2.24 -6.79
N ASP A 60 -5.96 3.49 -7.11
CA ASP A 60 -5.13 4.34 -6.24
C ASP A 60 -5.76 4.51 -4.85
N ALA A 61 -7.10 4.59 -4.76
CA ALA A 61 -7.83 4.60 -3.50
C ALA A 61 -7.66 3.30 -2.68
N ASP A 62 -7.62 2.13 -3.35
CA ASP A 62 -7.38 0.85 -2.67
C ASP A 62 -5.94 0.76 -2.15
N LEU A 63 -4.97 1.27 -2.92
CA LEU A 63 -3.56 1.31 -2.54
C LEU A 63 -3.34 2.21 -1.32
N LEU A 64 -3.92 3.42 -1.33
CA LEU A 64 -3.86 4.34 -0.19
C LEU A 64 -4.52 3.75 1.06
N ALA A 65 -5.71 3.16 0.92
CA ALA A 65 -6.40 2.54 2.04
C ALA A 65 -5.58 1.40 2.65
N VAL A 66 -4.88 0.59 1.84
CA VAL A 66 -3.98 -0.44 2.35
C VAL A 66 -2.74 0.17 3.02
N LEU A 67 -2.19 1.25 2.48
CA LEU A 67 -1.07 1.96 3.08
C LEU A 67 -1.45 2.51 4.46
N GLU A 68 -2.59 3.20 4.58
CA GLU A 68 -3.13 3.70 5.84
C GLU A 68 -3.43 2.56 6.83
N GLN A 69 -4.04 1.48 6.36
CA GLN A 69 -4.32 0.30 7.18
C GLN A 69 -3.03 -0.33 7.71
N SER A 70 -1.98 -0.43 6.88
CA SER A 70 -0.68 -0.95 7.30
C SER A 70 -0.02 -0.06 8.36
N ARG A 71 -0.18 1.27 8.26
CA ARG A 71 0.32 2.22 9.25
C ARG A 71 -0.34 1.99 10.60
N SER A 72 -1.68 1.92 10.62
CA SER A 72 -2.45 1.70 11.85
C SER A 72 -2.19 0.33 12.48
N LEU A 73 -1.88 -0.71 11.69
CA LEU A 73 -1.65 -2.06 12.21
C LEU A 73 -0.23 -2.27 12.74
N TYR A 74 0.78 -1.64 12.12
CA TYR A 74 2.18 -1.99 12.35
C TYR A 74 3.02 -0.89 13.01
N VAL A 75 2.52 0.34 13.09
CA VAL A 75 3.26 1.50 13.63
C VAL A 75 2.49 2.17 14.76
N ASN A 76 1.93 1.34 15.64
CA ASN A 76 1.15 1.77 16.81
C ASN A 76 2.00 2.59 17.79
#